data_AF-A0A7S3DJE7-F1
#
_entry.id   AF-A0A7S3DJE7-F1
#
_cell.length_a   1.000
_cell.length_b   1.000
_cell.length_c   1.000
_cell.angle_alpha   90.00
_cell.angle_beta   90.00
_cell.angle_gamma   90.00
#
_symmetry.space_group_name_H-M   'P 1'
#
loop_
_entity.id
_entity.type
_entity.pdbx_description
1 polymer ?
#
loop_
_entity_poly.entity_id
_entity_poly.type
_entity_poly.pdbx_seq_one_letter_code
_entity_poly.pdbx_strand_id
1 'polypeptide(L)'
;DAEVEVDKVTVDLQCPISRMRMETPVRGSQCTHMQCFDARWFMTVFEGSRNQRKCTVCQKPIPTLKDLVVDDLQVKILQTLKNDPGALSVHLVKDGTWSVAD
;
A
#
# COMPACT_ATOMS: atom_id res chain seq x y z
N ASP A 1 -14.72 -15.55 28.12
CA ASP A 1 -14.48 -14.56 27.06
C ASP A 1 -13.65 -15.18 25.97
N ALA A 2 -14.24 -15.40 24.79
CA ALA A 2 -13.47 -15.67 23.59
C ALA A 2 -13.13 -14.30 23.02
N GLU A 3 -11.90 -13.83 23.26
CA GLU A 3 -11.33 -12.71 22.53
C GLU A 3 -11.38 -13.09 21.04
N VAL A 4 -12.25 -12.44 20.28
CA VAL A 4 -12.24 -12.59 18.83
C VAL A 4 -10.92 -12.00 18.38
N GLU A 5 -9.99 -12.86 17.96
CA GLU A 5 -8.74 -12.43 17.35
C GLU A 5 -9.12 -11.63 16.10
N VAL A 6 -8.94 -10.32 16.19
CA VAL A 6 -9.21 -9.42 15.08
C VAL A 6 -8.08 -9.63 14.08
N ASP A 7 -8.40 -10.22 12.92
CA ASP A 7 -7.46 -10.37 11.81
C ASP A 7 -6.88 -8.99 11.45
N LYS A 8 -5.65 -8.74 11.93
CA LYS A 8 -4.90 -7.52 11.68
C LYS A 8 -3.79 -7.77 10.66
N VAL A 9 -3.60 -6.83 9.75
CA VAL A 9 -2.52 -6.85 8.76
C VAL A 9 -1.63 -5.65 9.01
N THR A 10 -0.32 -5.87 9.17
CA THR A 10 0.64 -4.76 9.21
C THR A 10 0.92 -4.28 7.79
N VAL A 11 0.83 -2.98 7.56
CA VAL A 11 1.13 -2.32 6.28
C VAL A 11 2.17 -1.23 6.50
N ASP A 12 3.20 -1.22 5.67
CA ASP A 12 4.21 -0.16 5.64
C ASP A 12 3.67 1.08 4.93
N LEU A 13 3.90 2.26 5.52
CA LEU A 13 3.63 3.57 4.94
C LEU A 13 4.73 4.01 3.96
N GLN A 14 5.84 3.27 3.93
CA GLN A 14 6.91 3.43 2.96
C GLN A 14 6.62 2.60 1.70
N CYS A 15 6.89 3.21 0.54
CA CYS A 15 6.78 2.55 -0.74
C CYS A 15 7.83 1.43 -0.86
N PRO A 16 7.46 0.18 -1.19
CA PRO A 16 8.43 -0.90 -1.35
C PRO A 16 9.42 -0.68 -2.51
N ILE A 17 9.11 0.21 -3.46
CA ILE A 17 9.95 0.53 -4.61
C ILE A 17 11.01 1.57 -4.23
N SER A 18 10.61 2.70 -3.67
CA SER A 18 11.51 3.83 -3.40
C SER A 18 12.08 3.85 -1.99
N ARG A 19 11.49 3.06 -1.07
CA ARG A 19 11.75 3.13 0.38
C ARG A 19 11.44 4.49 1.01
N MET A 20 10.76 5.37 0.28
CA MET A 20 10.28 6.65 0.79
C MET A 20 8.81 6.55 1.19
N ARG A 21 8.38 7.44 2.08
CA ARG A 21 6.96 7.55 2.45
C ARG A 21 6.10 7.75 1.20
N MET A 22 5.01 6.99 1.10
CA MET A 22 4.07 7.12 -0.01
C MET A 22 3.37 8.48 0.02
N GLU A 23 3.16 9.06 -1.16
CA GLU A 23 2.33 10.25 -1.36
C GLU A 23 1.00 9.87 -2.01
N THR A 24 1.05 8.99 -3.02
CA THR A 24 -0.13 8.46 -3.71
C THR A 24 -0.13 6.94 -3.62
N PRO A 25 -0.69 6.35 -2.54
CA PRO A 25 -0.72 4.90 -2.37
C PRO A 25 -1.66 4.28 -3.41
N VAL A 26 -1.11 3.40 -4.22
CA VAL A 26 -1.85 2.63 -5.23
C VAL A 26 -1.53 1.15 -5.14
N ARG A 27 -2.43 0.35 -5.69
CA ARG A 27 -2.22 -1.08 -5.96
C ARG A 27 -2.92 -1.47 -7.25
N GLY A 28 -2.60 -2.65 -7.79
CA GLY A 28 -3.35 -3.18 -8.94
C GLY A 28 -4.78 -3.57 -8.53
N SER A 29 -5.75 -3.40 -9.42
CA SER A 29 -7.18 -3.68 -9.20
C SER A 29 -7.45 -5.15 -8.84
N GLN A 30 -6.59 -6.07 -9.27
CA GLN A 30 -6.67 -7.51 -8.98
C GLN A 30 -5.84 -7.94 -7.75
N CYS A 31 -5.20 -7.00 -7.07
CA CYS A 31 -4.41 -7.28 -5.86
C CYS A 31 -5.32 -7.63 -4.69
N THR A 32 -4.91 -8.64 -3.91
CA THR A 32 -5.63 -9.12 -2.71
C THR A 32 -4.86 -8.85 -1.41
N HIS A 33 -3.72 -8.17 -1.50
CA HIS A 33 -2.95 -7.68 -0.35
C HIS A 33 -3.35 -6.24 -0.02
N MET A 34 -3.06 -5.81 1.21
CA MET A 34 -3.29 -4.44 1.64
C MET A 34 -2.08 -3.52 1.41
N GLN A 35 -0.84 -4.04 1.28
CA GLN A 35 0.32 -3.18 1.05
C GLN A 35 0.21 -2.37 -0.26
N CYS A 36 0.26 -1.04 -0.18
CA CYS A 36 0.36 -0.19 -1.38
C CYS A 36 1.81 0.09 -1.77
N PHE A 37 1.96 0.65 -2.96
CA PHE A 37 3.18 1.29 -3.44
C PHE A 37 2.83 2.67 -3.99
N ASP A 38 3.83 3.54 -4.10
CA ASP A 38 3.62 4.90 -4.60
C ASP A 38 3.46 4.93 -6.12
N ALA A 39 2.44 5.65 -6.60
CA ALA A 39 2.12 5.76 -8.03
C ALA A 39 3.28 6.30 -8.87
N ARG A 40 4.00 7.31 -8.37
CA ARG A 40 5.13 7.93 -9.08
C ARG A 40 6.23 6.91 -9.33
N TRP A 41 6.54 6.10 -8.32
CA TRP A 41 7.60 5.11 -8.39
C TRP A 41 7.20 3.86 -9.16
N PHE A 42 5.92 3.51 -9.18
CA PHE A 42 5.47 2.42 -10.04
C PHE A 42 5.53 2.76 -11.53
N MET A 43 5.34 4.04 -11.92
CA MET A 43 5.49 4.44 -13.33
C MET A 43 6.88 4.13 -13.88
N THR A 44 7.94 4.30 -13.08
CA THR A 44 9.32 3.99 -13.51
C THR A 44 9.50 2.47 -13.73
N VAL A 45 8.89 1.64 -12.89
CA VAL A 45 8.85 0.18 -13.05
C VAL A 45 8.07 -0.20 -14.32
N PHE A 46 6.94 0.46 -14.57
CA PHE A 46 6.08 0.19 -15.72
C PHE A 46 6.73 0.55 -17.07
N GLU A 47 7.53 1.62 -17.09
CA GLU A 47 8.28 2.09 -18.27
C GLU A 47 9.47 1.21 -18.62
N GLY A 48 10.13 0.58 -17.63
CA GLY A 48 11.36 -0.20 -17.82
C GLY A 48 11.22 -1.39 -18.78
N SER A 49 10.25 -2.28 -18.57
CA SER A 49 9.96 -3.38 -19.50
C SER A 49 8.56 -3.96 -19.34
N ARG A 50 8.00 -4.53 -20.42
CA ARG A 50 6.69 -5.21 -20.36
C ARG A 50 6.68 -6.39 -19.37
N ASN A 51 7.81 -7.06 -19.17
CA ASN A 51 7.94 -8.16 -18.22
C ASN A 51 7.90 -7.70 -16.76
N GLN A 52 8.21 -6.44 -16.49
CA GLN A 52 8.15 -5.80 -15.17
C GLN A 52 6.77 -5.21 -14.84
N ARG A 53 5.78 -5.33 -15.73
CA ARG A 53 4.39 -4.91 -15.50
C ARG A 53 3.63 -5.86 -14.57
N LYS A 54 4.15 -6.04 -13.37
CA LYS A 54 3.61 -6.88 -12.31
C LYS A 54 3.62 -6.08 -11.02
N CYS A 55 2.66 -6.37 -10.14
CA CYS A 55 2.66 -5.84 -8.79
C CYS A 55 3.95 -6.22 -8.08
N THR A 56 4.66 -5.25 -7.50
CA THR A 56 5.93 -5.49 -6.80
C THR A 56 5.75 -6.24 -5.48
N VAL A 57 4.53 -6.28 -4.95
CA VAL A 57 4.17 -6.99 -3.71
C VAL A 57 3.77 -8.44 -4.00
N CYS A 58 2.80 -8.67 -4.90
CA CYS A 58 2.23 -10.01 -5.11
C CYS A 58 2.48 -10.62 -6.49
N GLN A 59 3.25 -9.95 -7.36
CA GLN A 59 3.60 -10.41 -8.71
C GLN A 59 2.44 -10.62 -9.68
N LYS A 60 1.19 -10.28 -9.29
CA LYS A 60 0.03 -10.28 -10.21
C LYS A 60 0.25 -9.30 -11.36
N PRO A 61 -0.15 -9.63 -12.60
CA PRO A 61 0.01 -8.73 -13.75
C PRO A 61 -0.72 -7.39 -13.58
N ILE A 62 -0.10 -6.32 -14.07
CA ILE A 62 -0.70 -4.98 -14.21
C ILE A 62 -0.48 -4.51 -15.66
N PRO A 63 -1.28 -5.01 -16.63
CA PRO A 63 -1.06 -4.77 -18.06
C PRO A 63 -1.02 -3.30 -18.47
N THR A 64 -1.86 -2.46 -17.85
CA THR A 64 -1.96 -1.02 -18.11
C THR A 64 -1.96 -0.21 -16.81
N LEU A 65 -1.50 1.04 -16.86
CA LEU A 65 -1.59 1.97 -15.73
C LEU A 65 -3.05 2.22 -15.29
N LYS A 66 -4.03 2.00 -16.19
CA LYS A 66 -5.46 2.07 -15.85
C LYS A 66 -5.93 0.97 -14.88
N ASP A 67 -5.14 -0.10 -14.72
CA ASP A 67 -5.43 -1.17 -13.78
C ASP A 67 -4.99 -0.82 -12.35
N LEU A 68 -4.37 0.34 -12.14
CA LEU A 68 -4.05 0.85 -10.81
C LEU A 68 -5.28 1.51 -10.18
N VAL A 69 -5.46 1.26 -8.89
CA VAL A 69 -6.47 1.91 -8.06
C VAL A 69 -5.79 2.62 -6.89
N VAL A 70 -6.30 3.80 -6.55
CA VAL A 70 -5.91 4.53 -5.34
C VAL A 70 -6.57 3.88 -4.13
N ASP A 71 -5.81 3.67 -3.06
CA ASP A 71 -6.35 3.14 -1.81
C ASP A 71 -6.73 4.30 -0.88
N ASP A 72 -8.03 4.63 -0.85
CA ASP A 72 -8.55 5.77 -0.09
C ASP A 72 -8.32 5.64 1.43
N LEU A 73 -8.24 4.42 1.96
CA LEU A 73 -7.95 4.19 3.37
C LEU A 73 -6.51 4.62 3.67
N GLN A 74 -5.55 4.15 2.87
CA GLN A 74 -4.15 4.53 3.05
C GLN A 74 -3.89 6.00 2.73
N VAL A 75 -4.61 6.61 1.78
CA VAL A 75 -4.58 8.07 1.59
C VAL A 75 -4.93 8.79 2.89
N LYS A 76 -6.03 8.40 3.54
CA LYS A 76 -6.46 9.00 4.81
C LYS A 76 -5.42 8.80 5.91
N ILE A 77 -4.87 7.59 6.04
CA ILE A 77 -3.82 7.27 7.04
C ILE A 77 -2.58 8.15 6.84
N LEU A 78 -2.07 8.24 5.61
CA LEU A 78 -0.90 9.07 5.29
C LEU A 78 -1.16 10.56 5.56
N GLN A 79 -2.38 11.04 5.32
CA GLN A 79 -2.78 12.41 5.64
C GLN A 79 -2.88 12.63 7.15
N THR A 80 -3.49 11.70 7.90
CA THR A 80 -3.59 11.76 9.37
C THR A 80 -2.21 11.80 10.01
N LEU A 81 -1.28 10.98 9.52
CA LEU A 81 0.08 10.87 10.04
C LEU A 81 1.06 11.83 9.35
N LYS A 82 0.60 12.82 8.58
CA LYS A 82 1.48 13.70 7.79
C LYS A 82 2.57 14.36 8.63
N ASN A 83 2.24 14.75 9.87
CA ASN A 83 3.16 15.42 10.80
C ASN A 83 3.88 14.45 11.76
N ASP A 84 3.72 13.15 11.55
CA ASP A 84 4.45 12.10 12.27
C ASP A 84 5.31 11.32 11.26
N PRO A 85 6.55 11.76 11.02
CA PRO A 85 7.48 11.06 10.14
C PRO A 85 8.07 9.79 10.77
N GLY A 86 7.88 9.57 12.08
CA GLY A 86 8.36 8.39 12.80
C GLY A 86 7.43 7.18 12.63
N ALA A 87 6.16 7.41 12.35
CA ALA A 87 5.22 6.35 12.00
C ALA A 87 5.58 5.73 10.63
N LEU A 88 6.15 4.53 10.65
CA LEU A 88 6.58 3.80 9.46
C LEU A 88 5.56 2.77 8.97
N SER A 89 4.73 2.24 9.86
CA SER A 89 3.76 1.20 9.55
C SER A 89 2.51 1.32 10.44
N VAL A 90 1.44 0.65 10.04
CA VAL A 90 0.17 0.61 10.76
C VAL A 90 -0.37 -0.80 10.84
N HIS A 91 -1.08 -1.12 11.92
CA HIS A 91 -1.95 -2.29 11.98
C HIS A 91 -3.31 -1.93 11.40
N LEU A 92 -3.70 -2.59 10.30
CA LEU A 92 -5.03 -2.45 9.69
C LEU A 92 -5.93 -3.59 10.13
N VAL A 93 -7.15 -3.23 10.51
CA VAL A 93 -8.23 -4.18 10.83
C VAL A 93 -9.20 -4.26 9.64
N LYS A 94 -9.85 -5.42 9.49
CA LYS A 94 -10.84 -5.67 8.42
C LYS A 94 -12.02 -4.69 8.38
N ASP A 95 -12.36 -4.06 9.50
CA ASP A 95 -13.41 -3.04 9.58
C ASP A 95 -12.93 -1.64 9.11
N GLY A 96 -11.66 -1.51 8.75
CA GLY A 96 -11.04 -0.27 8.30
C GLY A 96 -10.44 0.58 9.43
N THR A 97 -10.54 0.15 10.68
CA THR A 97 -9.83 0.79 11.79
C THR A 97 -8.33 0.48 11.72
N TRP A 98 -7.53 1.37 12.29
CA TRP A 98 -6.08 1.25 12.26
C TRP A 98 -5.41 1.91 13.45
N SER A 99 -4.20 1.45 13.78
CA SER A 99 -3.30 2.07 14.74
C SER A 99 -1.88 2.12 14.17
N VAL A 100 -1.05 3.05 14.63
CA VAL A 100 0.40 3.01 14.36
C VAL A 100 0.95 1.69 14.91
N ALA A 101 1.82 1.03 14.15
CA ALA A 101 2.52 -0.16 14.60
C ALA A 101 3.86 0.26 15.24
N ASP A 102 4.22 -0.42 16.33
CA ASP A 102 5.44 -0.17 17.11
C ASP A 102 6.73 -0.60 16.37
#